data_AF-A0A961WER4-F1
#
_entry.id   AF-A0A961WER4-F1
#
_cell.length_a   1.000
_cell.length_b   1.000
_cell.length_c   1.000
_cell.angle_alpha   90.00
_cell.angle_beta   90.00
_cell.angle_gamma   90.00
#
_symmetry.space_group_name_H-M   'P 1'
#
loop_
_entity.id
_entity.type
_entity.pdbx_description
1 polymer ?
#
loop_
_entity_poly.entity_id
_entity_poly.type
_entity_poly.pdbx_seq_one_letter_code
_entity_poly.pdbx_strand_id
1 'polypeptide(L)'
;MSVTLEFSQAVFRLGHSMLNEKMQVAIADADGHAPSTANWTPTYTEVDLFDAFLNPALYGANGASSITLGLLNQQANQVDEFVTSALQQSLVGIGLDLPALNIARGRDVGLPTLNELRQQIFEGLQQNTNGTGAGIAPYVSWEDWGGHLRYPESLANFIAAYGRDNATFHLQELRVAYEAGTDVSDTAHALHVYDL
;
A
#
# COMPACT_ATOMS: atom_id res chain seq x y z
N MET A 1 12.86 24.60 6.11
CA MET A 1 12.56 23.50 5.18
C MET A 1 11.09 23.14 5.38
N SER A 2 10.25 23.32 4.36
CA SER A 2 8.87 22.86 4.37
C SER A 2 8.81 21.43 3.86
N VAL A 3 7.86 20.65 4.39
CA VAL A 3 7.55 19.31 3.87
C VAL A 3 6.64 19.46 2.66
N THR A 4 6.88 18.72 1.57
CA THR A 4 6.04 18.79 0.37
C THR A 4 4.70 18.08 0.60
N LEU A 5 3.68 18.48 -0.16
CA LEU A 5 2.34 17.89 -0.04
C LEU A 5 2.37 16.39 -0.36
N GLU A 6 3.07 16.02 -1.43
CA GLU A 6 3.24 14.66 -1.92
C GLU A 6 3.92 13.78 -0.87
N PHE A 7 4.95 14.31 -0.20
CA PHE A 7 5.61 13.59 0.88
C PHE A 7 4.66 13.37 2.07
N SER A 8 3.94 14.42 2.48
CA SER A 8 3.03 14.36 3.63
C SER A 8 1.79 13.49 3.39
N GLN A 9 1.30 13.40 2.14
CA GLN A 9 0.02 12.77 1.82
C GLN A 9 0.15 11.46 1.04
N ALA A 10 1.25 11.18 0.36
CA ALA A 10 1.45 9.91 -0.34
C ALA A 10 2.50 9.04 0.35
N VAL A 11 3.72 9.56 0.56
CA VAL A 11 4.88 8.75 1.01
C VAL A 11 4.66 8.18 2.42
N PHE A 12 4.11 8.95 3.35
CA PHE A 12 3.83 8.44 4.70
C PHE A 12 2.78 7.33 4.76
N ARG A 13 2.01 7.12 3.69
CA ARG A 13 0.96 6.11 3.64
C ARG A 13 1.44 4.76 3.11
N LEU A 14 2.66 4.70 2.59
CA LEU A 14 3.34 3.43 2.26
C LEU A 14 3.45 2.50 3.49
N GLY A 15 3.43 3.08 4.70
CA GLY A 15 3.39 2.31 5.95
C GLY A 15 2.15 1.42 6.10
N HIS A 16 1.04 1.75 5.45
CA HIS A 16 -0.22 1.01 5.63
C HIS A 16 -0.23 -0.35 4.92
N SER A 17 0.50 -0.53 3.81
CA SER A 17 0.65 -1.87 3.19
C SER A 17 1.59 -2.77 3.98
N MET A 18 2.55 -2.18 4.72
CA MET A 18 3.48 -2.94 5.58
C MET A 18 2.85 -3.48 6.87
N LEU A 19 1.63 -3.05 7.21
CA LEU A 19 0.92 -3.53 8.40
C LEU A 19 0.39 -4.95 8.15
N ASN A 20 0.55 -5.81 9.16
CA ASN A 20 0.02 -7.17 9.16
C ASN A 20 -1.39 -7.22 9.74
N GLU A 21 -2.18 -8.22 9.37
CA GLU A 21 -3.53 -8.42 9.93
C GLU A 21 -3.48 -8.75 11.43
N LYS A 22 -2.37 -9.34 11.88
CA LYS A 22 -2.13 -9.73 13.28
C LYS A 22 -0.84 -9.11 13.79
N MET A 23 -0.79 -8.83 15.08
CA MET A 23 0.38 -8.38 15.82
C MET A 23 0.91 -9.53 16.68
N GLN A 24 2.23 -9.72 16.67
CA GLN A 24 2.89 -10.63 17.59
C GLN A 24 3.18 -9.95 18.92
N VAL A 25 2.96 -10.68 20.02
CA VAL A 25 3.21 -10.24 21.39
C VAL A 25 3.97 -11.34 22.11
N ALA A 26 5.06 -11.01 22.78
CA ALA A 26 5.85 -12.00 23.52
C ALA A 26 5.13 -12.43 24.81
N ILE A 27 5.01 -13.72 25.06
CA ILE A 27 4.31 -14.25 26.24
C ILE A 27 5.26 -15.03 27.14
N ALA A 28 4.81 -15.33 28.35
CA ALA A 28 5.57 -16.21 29.24
C ALA A 28 5.77 -17.59 28.59
N ASP A 29 6.93 -18.19 28.81
CA ASP A 29 7.22 -19.53 28.31
C ASP A 29 6.48 -20.62 29.11
N ALA A 30 6.64 -21.88 28.70
CA ALA A 30 6.01 -23.02 29.37
C ALA A 30 6.42 -23.18 30.84
N ASP A 31 7.58 -22.64 31.22
CA ASP A 31 8.12 -22.66 32.57
C ASP A 31 7.70 -21.42 33.39
N GLY A 32 6.91 -20.52 32.79
CA GLY A 32 6.38 -19.31 33.43
C GLY A 32 7.36 -18.14 33.50
N HIS A 33 8.50 -18.19 32.81
CA HIS A 33 9.41 -17.06 32.74
C HIS A 33 8.77 -15.94 31.91
N ALA A 34 8.77 -14.73 32.47
CA ALA A 34 8.27 -13.56 31.75
C ALA A 34 9.20 -13.20 30.57
N PRO A 35 8.65 -12.60 29.50
CA PRO A 35 9.45 -12.05 28.40
C PRO A 35 10.61 -11.17 28.90
N SER A 36 11.73 -11.18 28.19
CA SER A 36 12.96 -10.44 28.52
C SER A 36 13.70 -10.87 29.81
N THR A 37 13.42 -12.06 30.36
CA THR A 37 14.14 -12.61 31.52
C THR A 37 15.27 -13.54 31.07
N ALA A 38 16.32 -13.73 31.90
CA ALA A 38 17.53 -14.50 31.56
C ALA A 38 17.30 -15.96 31.12
N ASN A 39 16.18 -16.57 31.53
CA ASN A 39 15.84 -17.97 31.20
C ASN A 39 14.62 -18.07 30.27
N TRP A 40 14.15 -16.96 29.72
CA TRP A 40 12.96 -16.95 28.87
C TRP A 40 13.27 -17.55 27.50
N THR A 41 12.46 -18.54 27.11
CA THR A 41 12.48 -19.08 25.74
C THR A 41 11.57 -18.24 24.83
N PRO A 42 12.03 -17.77 23.65
CA PRO A 42 11.23 -16.97 22.74
C PRO A 42 9.89 -17.62 22.40
N THR A 43 8.83 -17.08 23.00
CA THR A 43 7.46 -17.57 22.86
C THR A 43 6.55 -16.40 22.52
N TYR A 44 5.79 -16.52 21.44
CA TYR A 44 4.95 -15.44 20.91
C TYR A 44 3.51 -15.90 20.74
N THR A 45 2.58 -14.97 20.89
CA THR A 45 1.18 -15.14 20.51
C THR A 45 0.79 -14.08 19.49
N GLU A 46 -0.26 -14.35 18.72
CA GLU A 46 -0.79 -13.43 17.74
C GLU A 46 -2.13 -12.86 18.23
N VAL A 47 -2.28 -11.55 18.09
CA VAL A 47 -3.52 -10.83 18.37
C VAL A 47 -3.92 -10.10 17.10
N ASP A 48 -5.21 -10.07 16.76
CA ASP A 48 -5.67 -9.32 15.59
C ASP A 48 -5.31 -7.83 15.77
N LEU A 49 -4.79 -7.20 14.71
CA LEU A 49 -4.30 -5.82 14.77
C LEU A 49 -5.41 -4.86 15.22
N PHE A 50 -6.64 -5.14 14.80
CA PHE A 50 -7.85 -4.44 15.22
C PHE A 50 -8.04 -4.47 16.75
N ASP A 51 -7.93 -5.66 17.36
CA ASP A 51 -8.09 -5.85 18.80
C ASP A 51 -6.95 -5.27 19.63
N ALA A 52 -5.78 -5.05 19.01
CA ALA A 52 -4.61 -4.46 19.64
C ALA A 52 -4.60 -2.92 19.59
N PHE A 53 -5.06 -2.30 18.49
CA PHE A 53 -4.79 -0.89 18.17
C PHE A 53 -5.30 0.13 19.20
N LEU A 54 -6.48 -0.09 19.78
CA LEU A 54 -7.10 0.79 20.78
C LEU A 54 -7.37 0.10 22.12
N ASN A 55 -6.55 -0.90 22.47
CA ASN A 55 -6.80 -1.74 23.65
C ASN A 55 -5.79 -1.46 24.78
N PRO A 56 -6.07 -0.48 25.66
CA PRO A 56 -5.19 -0.17 26.78
C PRO A 56 -5.12 -1.31 27.81
N ALA A 57 -6.12 -2.19 27.86
CA ALA A 57 -6.09 -3.36 28.74
C ALA A 57 -5.05 -4.38 28.27
N LEU A 58 -4.95 -4.62 26.96
CA LEU A 58 -3.91 -5.47 26.38
C LEU A 58 -2.51 -4.91 26.65
N TYR A 59 -2.34 -3.58 26.53
CA TYR A 59 -1.09 -2.92 26.90
C TYR A 59 -0.79 -3.09 28.39
N GLY A 60 -1.78 -2.90 29.27
CA GLY A 60 -1.61 -3.09 30.72
C GLY A 60 -1.28 -4.53 31.13
N ALA A 61 -1.79 -5.52 30.39
CA ALA A 61 -1.55 -6.93 30.67
C ALA A 61 -0.17 -7.42 30.23
N ASN A 62 0.30 -6.98 29.06
CA ASN A 62 1.56 -7.47 28.46
C ASN A 62 2.76 -6.55 28.76
N GLY A 63 2.51 -5.24 28.87
CA GLY A 63 3.55 -4.24 29.02
C GLY A 63 4.33 -3.95 27.74
N ALA A 64 5.10 -2.85 27.75
CA ALA A 64 5.85 -2.38 26.59
C ALA A 64 6.91 -3.38 26.10
N SER A 65 7.60 -4.06 27.01
CA SER A 65 8.69 -5.00 26.69
C SER A 65 8.20 -6.17 25.84
N SER A 66 7.06 -6.75 26.21
CA SER A 66 6.45 -7.88 25.52
C SER A 66 6.01 -7.51 24.10
N ILE A 67 5.34 -6.37 23.95
CA ILE A 67 4.89 -5.85 22.65
C ILE A 67 6.11 -5.53 21.78
N THR A 68 7.12 -4.86 22.34
CA THR A 68 8.33 -4.49 21.59
C THR A 68 9.08 -5.72 21.11
N LEU A 69 9.23 -6.75 21.95
CA LEU A 69 9.86 -8.02 21.56
C LEU A 69 9.09 -8.73 20.44
N GLY A 70 7.75 -8.73 20.51
CA GLY A 70 6.91 -9.26 19.43
C GLY A 70 7.13 -8.51 18.11
N LEU A 71 7.06 -7.17 18.13
CA LEU A 71 7.25 -6.33 16.94
C LEU A 71 8.66 -6.45 16.33
N LEU A 72 9.70 -6.63 17.15
CA LEU A 72 11.08 -6.82 16.67
C LEU A 72 11.28 -8.17 15.96
N ASN A 73 10.45 -9.16 16.25
CA ASN A 73 10.54 -10.50 15.67
C ASN A 73 9.49 -10.77 14.59
N GLN A 74 8.53 -9.87 14.42
CA GLN A 74 7.52 -9.96 13.40
C GLN A 74 8.00 -9.36 12.08
N GLN A 75 7.95 -10.14 11.01
CA GLN A 75 8.20 -9.64 9.66
C GLN A 75 7.03 -8.76 9.20
N ALA A 76 7.33 -7.57 8.66
CA ALA A 76 6.34 -6.69 8.06
C ALA A 76 5.89 -7.19 6.68
N ASN A 77 4.70 -6.79 6.25
CA ASN A 77 4.23 -6.99 4.88
C ASN A 77 5.09 -6.19 3.88
N GLN A 78 4.99 -6.55 2.60
CA GLN A 78 5.70 -5.86 1.54
C GLN A 78 5.10 -4.46 1.31
N VAL A 79 5.91 -3.56 0.77
CA VAL A 79 5.40 -2.31 0.22
C VAL A 79 4.86 -2.62 -1.18
N ASP A 80 3.55 -2.82 -1.25
CA ASP A 80 2.82 -3.09 -2.49
C ASP A 80 1.44 -2.42 -2.50
N GLU A 81 0.65 -2.68 -3.55
CA GLU A 81 -0.70 -2.20 -3.75
C GLU A 81 -1.77 -2.89 -2.87
N PHE A 82 -1.39 -3.90 -2.08
CA PHE A 82 -2.32 -4.65 -1.24
C PHE A 82 -2.35 -4.07 0.17
N VAL A 83 -3.53 -4.12 0.78
CA VAL A 83 -3.76 -3.64 2.15
C VAL A 83 -4.63 -4.68 2.86
N THR A 84 -4.37 -4.93 4.14
CA THR A 84 -5.06 -5.98 4.88
C THR A 84 -6.51 -5.62 5.20
N SER A 85 -7.33 -6.63 5.48
CA SER A 85 -8.75 -6.45 5.81
C SER A 85 -8.97 -5.56 7.03
N ALA A 86 -8.10 -5.63 8.04
CA ALA A 86 -8.16 -4.78 9.22
C ALA A 86 -8.18 -3.27 8.87
N LEU A 87 -7.47 -2.87 7.83
CA LEU A 87 -7.39 -1.47 7.39
C LEU A 87 -8.42 -1.11 6.32
N GLN A 88 -8.83 -2.07 5.50
CA GLN A 88 -9.83 -1.85 4.45
C GLN A 88 -11.27 -1.89 4.97
N GLN A 89 -11.56 -2.65 6.03
CA GLN A 89 -12.94 -2.95 6.43
C GLN A 89 -13.28 -2.51 7.86
N SER A 90 -12.29 -2.29 8.73
CA SER A 90 -12.52 -2.13 10.17
C SER A 90 -11.71 -0.98 10.79
N LEU A 91 -11.38 0.05 10.00
CA LEU A 91 -10.52 1.14 10.46
C LEU A 91 -11.09 1.86 11.71
N VAL A 92 -10.32 1.84 12.82
CA VAL A 92 -10.62 2.53 14.10
C VAL A 92 -11.94 2.10 14.76
N GLY A 93 -12.34 0.83 14.62
CA GLY A 93 -13.55 0.32 15.30
C GLY A 93 -14.86 0.60 14.58
N ILE A 94 -14.79 1.22 13.40
CA ILE A 94 -15.92 1.49 12.52
C ILE A 94 -15.63 0.90 11.14
N GLY A 95 -16.69 0.59 10.39
CA GLY A 95 -16.60 -0.01 9.05
C GLY A 95 -16.06 0.95 7.99
N LEU A 96 -14.84 1.47 8.20
CA LEU A 96 -14.18 2.44 7.35
C LEU A 96 -13.05 1.80 6.55
N ASP A 97 -12.90 2.31 5.33
CA ASP A 97 -11.88 1.91 4.35
C ASP A 97 -10.76 2.96 4.31
N LEU A 98 -9.61 2.61 4.89
CA LEU A 98 -8.45 3.49 4.96
C LEU A 98 -7.86 3.81 3.58
N PRO A 99 -7.62 2.84 2.67
CA PRO A 99 -7.23 3.13 1.29
C PRO A 99 -8.15 4.13 0.58
N ALA A 100 -9.47 3.92 0.65
CA ALA A 100 -10.44 4.81 0.00
C ALA A 100 -10.40 6.22 0.60
N LEU A 101 -10.32 6.35 1.92
CA LEU A 101 -10.18 7.63 2.62
C LEU A 101 -8.89 8.35 2.20
N ASN A 102 -7.79 7.61 2.05
CA ASN A 102 -6.52 8.15 1.62
C ASN A 102 -6.61 8.72 0.19
N ILE A 103 -7.23 7.98 -0.74
CA ILE A 103 -7.44 8.45 -2.12
C ILE A 103 -8.32 9.71 -2.12
N ALA A 104 -9.44 9.71 -1.39
CA ALA A 104 -10.34 10.85 -1.29
C ALA A 104 -9.64 12.08 -0.73
N ARG A 105 -8.87 11.93 0.36
CA ARG A 105 -8.08 13.03 0.96
C ARG A 105 -6.99 13.52 0.02
N GLY A 106 -6.36 12.63 -0.74
CA GLY A 106 -5.36 13.01 -1.75
C GLY A 106 -5.95 13.93 -2.82
N ARG A 107 -7.15 13.60 -3.30
CA ARG A 107 -7.88 14.43 -4.27
C ARG A 107 -8.34 15.76 -3.67
N ASP A 108 -8.84 15.75 -2.44
CA ASP A 108 -9.34 16.95 -1.74
C ASP A 108 -8.23 18.01 -1.55
N VAL A 109 -7.02 17.59 -1.22
CA VAL A 109 -5.87 18.50 -1.05
C VAL A 109 -5.17 18.85 -2.37
N GLY A 110 -5.64 18.31 -3.49
CA GLY A 110 -5.08 18.59 -4.81
C GLY A 110 -3.74 17.91 -5.08
N LEU A 111 -3.57 16.66 -4.64
CA LEU A 111 -2.41 15.88 -5.09
C LEU A 111 -2.43 15.73 -6.61
N PRO A 112 -1.27 15.87 -7.28
CA PRO A 112 -1.14 15.54 -8.69
C PRO A 112 -1.41 14.05 -8.92
N THR A 113 -1.78 13.70 -10.14
CA THR A 113 -1.79 12.30 -10.58
C THR A 113 -0.37 11.72 -10.56
N LEU A 114 -0.22 10.39 -10.58
CA LEU A 114 1.07 9.72 -10.68
C LEU A 114 1.88 10.24 -11.86
N ASN A 115 1.25 10.37 -13.03
CA ASN A 115 1.94 10.81 -14.24
C ASN A 115 2.27 12.30 -14.22
N GLU A 116 1.40 13.15 -13.66
CA GLU A 116 1.72 14.57 -13.41
C GLU A 116 2.91 14.70 -12.46
N LEU A 117 2.93 13.93 -11.36
CA LEU A 117 4.03 13.91 -10.42
C LEU A 117 5.33 13.43 -11.06
N ARG A 118 5.27 12.32 -11.81
CA ARG A 118 6.42 11.80 -12.57
C ARG A 118 6.96 12.84 -13.53
N GLN A 119 6.08 13.54 -14.25
CA GLN A 119 6.48 14.61 -15.17
C GLN A 119 7.20 15.75 -14.45
N GLN A 120 6.62 16.25 -13.34
CA GLN A 120 7.22 17.32 -12.55
C GLN A 120 8.62 16.94 -12.02
N ILE A 121 8.77 15.71 -11.51
CA ILE A 121 10.07 15.21 -11.01
C ILE A 121 11.05 15.02 -12.17
N PHE A 122 10.60 14.44 -13.28
CA PHE A 122 11.43 14.20 -14.46
C PHE A 122 12.02 15.50 -15.02
N GLU A 123 11.17 16.52 -15.21
CA GLU A 123 11.58 17.85 -15.66
C GLU A 123 12.55 18.50 -14.66
N GLY A 124 12.25 18.40 -13.36
CA GLY A 124 13.12 18.91 -12.30
C GLY A 124 14.50 18.24 -12.27
N LEU A 125 14.58 16.92 -12.48
CA LEU A 125 15.84 16.18 -12.51
C LEU A 125 16.66 16.51 -13.77
N GLN A 126 16.03 16.63 -14.93
CA GLN A 126 16.73 17.03 -16.15
C GLN A 126 17.33 18.44 -16.04
N GLN A 127 16.65 19.34 -15.34
CA GLN A 127 17.13 20.71 -15.14
C GLN A 127 18.28 20.81 -14.13
N ASN A 128 18.29 19.95 -13.11
CA ASN A 128 19.18 20.10 -11.95
C ASN A 128 20.28 19.04 -11.85
N THR A 129 20.30 18.05 -12.73
CA THR A 129 21.31 16.98 -12.72
C THR A 129 21.82 16.67 -14.13
N ASN A 130 23.01 16.10 -14.24
CA ASN A 130 23.53 15.54 -15.51
C ASN A 130 22.90 14.17 -15.85
N GLY A 131 21.81 13.79 -15.16
CA GLY A 131 21.12 12.51 -15.35
C GLY A 131 19.98 12.63 -16.37
N THR A 132 19.63 11.51 -17.01
CA THR A 132 18.53 11.47 -17.99
C THR A 132 17.14 11.47 -17.35
N GLY A 133 17.04 11.17 -16.05
CA GLY A 133 15.76 11.02 -15.35
C GLY A 133 14.92 9.82 -15.81
N ALA A 134 15.45 8.93 -16.66
CA ALA A 134 14.67 7.92 -17.38
C ALA A 134 13.81 7.01 -16.47
N GLY A 135 14.27 6.69 -15.25
CA GLY A 135 13.51 5.86 -14.31
C GLY A 135 12.23 6.51 -13.74
N ILE A 136 12.10 7.83 -13.85
CA ILE A 136 10.92 8.59 -13.40
C ILE A 136 10.18 9.27 -14.55
N ALA A 137 10.52 8.93 -15.80
CA ALA A 137 9.79 9.44 -16.96
C ALA A 137 8.29 9.08 -16.85
N PRO A 138 7.37 9.97 -17.28
CA PRO A 138 5.93 9.67 -17.29
C PRO A 138 5.63 8.41 -18.11
N TYR A 139 4.65 7.63 -17.67
CA TYR A 139 4.21 6.46 -18.41
C TYR A 139 3.47 6.87 -19.68
N VAL A 140 3.79 6.24 -20.80
CA VAL A 140 3.23 6.61 -22.11
C VAL A 140 2.01 5.77 -22.52
N SER A 141 1.87 4.56 -21.96
CA SER A 141 0.77 3.64 -22.24
C SER A 141 0.48 2.72 -21.03
N TRP A 142 -0.68 2.05 -21.03
CA TRP A 142 -1.00 1.06 -19.99
C TRP A 142 -0.03 -0.12 -20.02
N GLU A 143 0.45 -0.50 -21.20
CA GLU A 143 1.50 -1.51 -21.36
C GLU A 143 2.81 -1.06 -20.70
N ASP A 144 3.25 0.18 -20.95
CA ASP A 144 4.44 0.76 -20.33
C ASP A 144 4.30 0.78 -18.81
N TRP A 145 3.18 1.25 -18.29
CA TRP A 145 2.91 1.20 -16.85
C TRP A 145 2.86 -0.24 -16.30
N GLY A 146 2.19 -1.16 -17.01
CA GLY A 146 2.10 -2.57 -16.64
C GLY A 146 3.46 -3.27 -16.58
N GLY A 147 4.39 -2.91 -17.47
CA GLY A 147 5.78 -3.38 -17.44
C GLY A 147 6.57 -2.89 -16.22
N HIS A 148 6.07 -1.89 -15.49
CA HIS A 148 6.67 -1.34 -14.29
C HIS A 148 5.90 -1.68 -13.00
N LEU A 149 4.82 -2.46 -13.11
CA LEU A 149 4.12 -3.00 -11.94
C LEU A 149 4.92 -4.09 -11.26
N ARG A 150 4.79 -4.16 -9.95
CA ARG A 150 5.33 -5.28 -9.17
C ARG A 150 4.52 -6.56 -9.39
N TYR A 151 3.21 -6.41 -9.50
CA TYR A 151 2.25 -7.48 -9.78
C TYR A 151 1.53 -7.16 -11.08
N PRO A 152 1.99 -7.69 -12.23
CA PRO A 152 1.39 -7.43 -13.54
C PRO A 152 -0.10 -7.76 -13.62
N GLU A 153 -0.57 -8.72 -12.81
CA GLU A 153 -1.98 -9.09 -12.68
C GLU A 153 -2.87 -7.95 -12.17
N SER A 154 -2.31 -6.98 -11.46
CA SER A 154 -3.03 -5.80 -10.98
C SER A 154 -3.41 -4.85 -12.12
N LEU A 155 -2.73 -4.91 -13.28
CA LEU A 155 -2.94 -4.03 -14.43
C LEU A 155 -4.43 -3.90 -14.80
N ALA A 156 -5.15 -5.02 -14.87
CA ALA A 156 -6.57 -5.04 -15.20
C ALA A 156 -7.43 -4.26 -14.19
N ASN A 157 -7.12 -4.33 -12.90
CA ASN A 157 -7.86 -3.63 -11.85
C ASN A 157 -7.69 -2.11 -11.98
N PHE A 158 -6.48 -1.64 -12.26
CA PHE A 158 -6.22 -0.22 -12.45
C PHE A 158 -6.81 0.30 -13.76
N ILE A 159 -6.75 -0.46 -14.86
CA ILE A 159 -7.46 -0.12 -16.11
C ILE A 159 -8.96 0.00 -15.83
N ALA A 160 -9.55 -0.93 -15.09
CA ALA A 160 -10.97 -0.89 -14.76
C ALA A 160 -11.34 0.31 -13.86
N ALA A 161 -10.44 0.76 -12.99
CA ALA A 161 -10.68 1.85 -12.05
C ALA A 161 -10.38 3.25 -12.62
N TYR A 162 -9.36 3.38 -13.47
CA TYR A 162 -8.83 4.65 -13.96
C TYR A 162 -8.87 4.80 -15.49
N GLY A 163 -9.23 3.74 -16.22
CA GLY A 163 -9.53 3.83 -17.64
C GLY A 163 -10.74 4.72 -17.85
N ARG A 164 -10.53 5.92 -18.43
CA ARG A 164 -11.64 6.80 -18.80
C ARG A 164 -12.27 6.33 -20.09
N ASP A 165 -13.60 6.27 -20.10
CA ASP A 165 -14.41 6.15 -21.31
C ASP A 165 -14.13 7.33 -22.24
N ASN A 166 -13.33 7.10 -23.27
CA ASN A 166 -13.79 7.52 -24.58
C ASN A 166 -14.52 6.31 -25.17
N ALA A 167 -15.53 6.51 -26.01
CA ALA A 167 -16.40 5.47 -26.59
C ALA A 167 -15.68 4.40 -27.47
N THR A 168 -14.39 4.20 -27.26
CA THR A 168 -13.42 3.42 -28.02
C THR A 168 -12.90 2.20 -27.23
N PHE A 169 -13.20 2.05 -25.93
CA PHE A 169 -12.40 1.16 -25.07
C PHE A 169 -13.01 -0.18 -24.66
N HIS A 170 -14.16 -0.56 -25.22
CA HIS A 170 -14.73 -1.90 -25.03
C HIS A 170 -14.59 -2.42 -23.57
N LEU A 171 -14.82 -1.56 -22.56
CA LEU A 171 -14.54 -1.89 -21.15
C LEU A 171 -15.38 -3.10 -20.68
N GLN A 172 -16.50 -3.35 -21.35
CA GLN A 172 -17.30 -4.55 -21.21
C GLN A 172 -16.54 -5.82 -21.64
N GLU A 173 -15.80 -5.77 -22.74
CA GLU A 173 -15.01 -6.88 -23.29
C GLU A 173 -13.76 -7.13 -22.43
N LEU A 174 -13.11 -6.07 -21.93
CA LEU A 174 -12.03 -6.18 -20.95
C LEU A 174 -12.49 -6.76 -19.61
N ARG A 175 -13.66 -6.35 -19.12
CA ARG A 175 -14.30 -6.94 -17.93
C ARG A 175 -14.61 -8.42 -18.13
N VAL A 176 -15.16 -8.78 -19.28
CA VAL A 176 -15.45 -10.18 -19.64
C VAL A 176 -14.16 -11.00 -19.80
N ALA A 177 -13.10 -10.43 -20.38
CA ALA A 177 -11.80 -11.08 -20.49
C ALA A 177 -11.12 -11.30 -19.14
N TYR A 178 -11.28 -10.36 -18.19
CA TYR A 178 -10.85 -10.52 -16.80
C TYR A 178 -11.64 -11.61 -16.07
N GLU A 179 -12.97 -11.62 -16.18
CA GLU A 179 -13.83 -12.68 -15.62
C GLU A 179 -13.53 -14.07 -16.24
N ALA A 180 -12.98 -14.09 -17.46
CA ALA A 180 -12.55 -15.29 -18.17
C ALA A 180 -11.06 -15.67 -17.97
N GLY A 181 -10.25 -14.86 -17.28
CA GLY A 181 -8.83 -15.13 -17.02
C GLY A 181 -7.92 -15.05 -18.26
N THR A 182 -8.31 -14.29 -19.29
CA THR A 182 -7.54 -14.10 -20.53
C THR A 182 -6.66 -12.85 -20.50
N ASP A 183 -5.50 -12.92 -21.16
CA ASP A 183 -4.54 -11.80 -21.28
C ASP A 183 -5.14 -10.63 -22.07
N VAL A 184 -5.01 -9.42 -21.53
CA VAL A 184 -5.59 -8.18 -22.07
C VAL A 184 -4.54 -7.21 -22.62
N SER A 185 -3.27 -7.63 -22.64
CA SER A 185 -2.10 -6.83 -23.04
C SER A 185 -2.25 -6.13 -24.41
N ASP A 186 -2.79 -6.81 -25.43
CA ASP A 186 -2.89 -6.27 -26.80
C ASP A 186 -3.84 -5.05 -26.94
N THR A 187 -4.83 -4.91 -26.06
CA THR A 187 -5.77 -3.76 -26.10
C THR A 187 -5.28 -2.54 -25.33
N ALA A 188 -4.25 -2.70 -24.48
CA ALA A 188 -3.63 -1.65 -23.68
C ALA A 188 -2.67 -0.74 -24.48
N HIS A 189 -2.26 -1.16 -25.68
CA HIS A 189 -1.24 -0.53 -26.51
C HIS A 189 -1.57 0.90 -26.99
N ALA A 190 -2.86 1.26 -27.16
CA ALA A 190 -3.31 2.51 -27.79
C ALA A 190 -3.85 3.58 -26.81
N LEU A 191 -3.74 3.31 -25.52
CA LEU A 191 -4.41 4.08 -24.48
C LEU A 191 -3.39 4.90 -23.67
N HIS A 192 -3.62 6.20 -23.63
CA HIS A 192 -2.81 7.10 -22.82
C HIS A 192 -3.17 7.03 -21.34
N VAL A 193 -2.13 6.95 -20.51
CA VAL A 193 -2.21 6.88 -19.04
C VAL A 193 -2.30 8.29 -18.45
N TYR A 194 -3.29 9.08 -18.85
CA TYR A 194 -3.33 10.49 -18.43
C TYR A 194 -3.78 10.70 -16.97
N ASP A 195 -4.46 9.73 -16.37
CA ASP A 195 -5.13 9.87 -15.07
C ASP A 195 -4.65 8.93 -13.97
N LEU A 196 -3.60 8.13 -14.23
CA LEU A 196 -2.85 7.51 -13.14
C LEU A 196 -2.08 8.59 -12.41
#